data_AF-A0A914ERQ8-F1
#
_entry.id   AF-A0A914ERQ8-F1
#
_cell.length_a   1.000
_cell.length_b   1.000
_cell.length_c   1.000
_cell.angle_alpha   90.00
_cell.angle_beta   90.00
_cell.angle_gamma   90.00
#
_symmetry.space_group_name_H-M   'P 1'
#
loop_
_entity.id
_entity.type
_entity.pdbx_description
1 polymer ?
#
loop_
_entity_poly.entity_id
_entity_poly.type
_entity_poly.pdbx_seq_one_letter_code
_entity_poly.pdbx_strand_id
1 'polypeptide(L)'
;MEVISTVSFAKCDKMAMKWNSIGTAMLALASVDGDKLAYLQLLSFNGDRFRITFNKDGPVHDVDVKWSPSGSHFAACYDSMPAKISIYNVQGTAIWNLDECRRNEVFFNTP
;
A
#
# COMPACT_ATOMS: atom_id res chain seq x y z
N MET A 1 -22.30 16.30 -7.02
CA MET A 1 -21.04 15.68 -6.60
C MET A 1 -20.45 15.00 -7.83
N GLU A 2 -19.21 15.30 -8.16
CA GLU A 2 -18.49 14.71 -9.28
C GLU A 2 -17.64 13.53 -8.79
N VAL A 3 -17.55 12.47 -9.59
CA VAL A 3 -16.71 11.30 -9.27
C VAL A 3 -15.29 11.59 -9.75
N ILE A 4 -14.37 11.73 -8.82
CA ILE A 4 -12.97 12.09 -9.11
C ILE A 4 -12.16 10.89 -9.61
N SER A 5 -12.42 9.69 -9.09
CA SER A 5 -11.74 8.46 -9.50
C SER A 5 -12.57 7.23 -9.17
N THR A 6 -12.46 6.20 -10.03
CA THR A 6 -13.12 4.89 -9.85
C THR A 6 -12.09 3.78 -10.02
N VAL A 7 -12.07 2.84 -9.08
CA VAL A 7 -11.27 1.61 -9.14
C VAL A 7 -12.17 0.43 -8.85
N SER A 8 -12.11 -0.58 -9.72
CA SER A 8 -12.89 -1.80 -9.62
C SER A 8 -11.98 -2.99 -9.31
N PHE A 9 -12.37 -3.82 -8.34
CA PHE A 9 -11.66 -5.04 -7.96
C PHE A 9 -12.55 -6.26 -8.22
N ALA A 10 -12.04 -7.26 -8.92
CA ALA A 10 -12.76 -8.50 -9.14
C ALA A 10 -12.47 -9.50 -8.02
N LYS A 11 -13.50 -10.22 -7.55
CA LYS A 11 -13.39 -11.27 -6.51
C LYS A 11 -12.72 -10.81 -5.20
N CYS A 12 -12.94 -9.54 -4.83
CA CYS A 12 -12.43 -8.99 -3.58
C CYS A 12 -13.29 -9.50 -2.41
N ASP A 13 -12.65 -10.11 -1.41
CA ASP A 13 -13.32 -10.56 -0.18
C ASP A 13 -13.29 -9.48 0.91
N LYS A 14 -12.13 -8.82 1.05
CA LYS A 14 -11.89 -7.79 2.08
C LYS A 14 -11.18 -6.60 1.45
N MET A 15 -11.61 -5.41 1.83
CA MET A 15 -10.99 -4.16 1.41
C MET A 15 -10.69 -3.27 2.62
N ALA A 16 -9.49 -2.71 2.66
CA ALA A 16 -9.10 -1.70 3.63
C ALA A 16 -8.71 -0.41 2.90
N MET A 17 -9.12 0.73 3.46
CA MET A 17 -8.81 2.05 2.93
C MET A 17 -8.04 2.84 3.98
N LYS A 18 -6.86 3.34 3.62
CA LYS A 18 -5.98 4.10 4.52
C LYS A 18 -5.65 5.46 3.91
N TRP A 19 -6.18 6.51 4.52
CA TRP A 19 -5.91 7.90 4.12
C TRP A 19 -4.58 8.39 4.69
N ASN A 20 -3.90 9.26 3.94
CA ASN A 20 -2.79 10.03 4.49
C ASN A 20 -3.31 11.10 5.46
N SER A 21 -2.43 11.63 6.31
CA SER A 21 -2.80 12.59 7.37
C SER A 21 -3.39 13.90 6.83
N ILE A 22 -3.06 14.29 5.61
CA ILE A 22 -3.53 15.52 4.97
C ILE A 22 -4.86 15.29 4.21
N GLY A 23 -5.27 14.04 3.98
CA GLY A 23 -6.49 13.70 3.22
C GLY A 23 -6.38 13.89 1.70
N THR A 24 -5.16 14.02 1.16
CA THR A 24 -4.92 14.20 -0.28
C THR A 24 -4.72 12.90 -1.03
N ALA A 25 -4.44 11.80 -0.32
CA ALA A 25 -4.20 10.50 -0.93
C ALA A 25 -4.73 9.34 -0.07
N MET A 26 -5.17 8.27 -0.72
CA MET A 26 -5.73 7.07 -0.11
C MET A 26 -5.09 5.82 -0.69
N LEU A 27 -4.69 4.90 0.18
CA LEU A 27 -4.30 3.54 -0.18
C LEU A 27 -5.52 2.62 -0.07
N ALA A 28 -5.87 1.97 -1.17
CA ALA A 28 -6.87 0.92 -1.25
C ALA A 28 -6.17 -0.44 -1.32
N LEU A 29 -6.36 -1.25 -0.27
CA LEU A 29 -5.86 -2.61 -0.17
C LEU A 29 -7.01 -3.58 -0.40
N ALA A 30 -6.89 -4.44 -1.39
CA ALA A 30 -7.88 -5.47 -1.69
C ALA A 30 -7.25 -6.87 -1.56
N SER A 31 -7.92 -7.72 -0.79
CA SER A 31 -7.55 -9.12 -0.57
C SER A 31 -8.50 -10.05 -1.34
N VAL A 32 -7.93 -11.11 -1.92
CA VAL A 32 -8.65 -12.13 -2.69
C VAL A 32 -8.32 -13.50 -2.09
N ASP A 33 -9.32 -14.35 -1.89
CA ASP A 33 -9.20 -15.69 -1.31
C ASP A 33 -8.56 -15.68 0.09
N GLY A 34 -9.26 -15.03 1.03
CA GLY A 34 -9.02 -15.19 2.47
C GLY A 34 -7.83 -14.39 3.03
N ASP A 35 -6.63 -14.56 2.47
CA ASP A 35 -5.36 -14.08 3.07
C ASP A 35 -4.24 -13.82 2.03
N LYS A 36 -4.58 -13.49 0.78
CA LYS A 36 -3.60 -13.01 -0.20
C LYS A 36 -3.93 -11.57 -0.59
N LEU A 37 -3.04 -10.65 -0.24
CA LEU A 37 -3.14 -9.26 -0.68
C LEU A 37 -2.77 -9.18 -2.17
N ALA A 38 -3.81 -9.03 -2.99
CA ALA A 38 -3.69 -9.13 -4.43
C ALA A 38 -3.50 -7.77 -5.11
N TYR A 39 -4.02 -6.69 -4.49
CA TYR A 39 -3.97 -5.36 -5.11
C TYR A 39 -3.78 -4.25 -4.07
N LEU A 40 -2.76 -3.43 -4.29
CA LEU A 40 -2.58 -2.13 -3.65
C LEU A 40 -2.71 -1.02 -4.69
N GLN A 41 -3.64 -0.11 -4.47
CA GLN A 41 -3.89 1.05 -5.34
C GLN A 41 -3.76 2.33 -4.52
N LEU A 42 -3.05 3.30 -5.07
CA LEU A 42 -2.93 4.64 -4.53
C LEU A 42 -3.83 5.57 -5.33
N LEU A 43 -4.70 6.29 -4.64
CA LEU A 43 -5.67 7.23 -5.21
C LEU A 43 -5.38 8.61 -4.67
N SER A 44 -5.21 9.59 -5.55
CA SER A 44 -4.97 10.97 -5.19
C SER A 44 -6.22 11.83 -5.47
N PHE A 45 -6.39 12.90 -4.70
CA PHE A 45 -7.54 13.80 -4.83
C PHE A 45 -7.59 14.52 -6.19
N ASN A 46 -6.46 14.61 -6.88
CA ASN A 46 -6.37 15.22 -8.21
C ASN A 46 -6.86 14.27 -9.33
N GLY A 47 -7.34 13.07 -8.99
CA GLY A 47 -7.80 12.06 -9.95
C GLY A 47 -6.73 11.07 -10.37
N ASP A 48 -5.47 11.29 -9.98
CA ASP A 48 -4.39 10.34 -10.28
C ASP A 48 -4.60 9.02 -9.53
N ARG A 49 -4.22 7.93 -10.21
CA ARG A 49 -4.26 6.59 -9.66
C ARG A 49 -3.00 5.83 -10.04
N PHE A 50 -2.41 5.18 -9.04
CA PHE A 50 -1.18 4.42 -9.20
C PHE A 50 -1.38 3.03 -8.63
N ARG A 51 -1.18 2.01 -9.47
CA ARG A 51 -1.14 0.63 -9.02
C ARG A 51 0.24 0.37 -8.43
N ILE A 52 0.28 -0.07 -7.19
CA ILE A 52 1.53 -0.48 -6.55
C ILE A 52 1.72 -1.96 -6.81
N THR A 53 2.81 -2.28 -7.51
CA THR A 53 3.22 -3.66 -7.75
C THR A 53 4.40 -3.96 -6.85
N PHE A 54 4.29 -5.01 -6.05
CA PHE A 54 5.41 -5.52 -5.27
C PHE A 54 6.30 -6.34 -6.21
N ASN A 55 7.51 -5.85 -6.49
CA ASN A 55 8.50 -6.56 -7.29
C ASN A 55 9.13 -7.68 -6.45
N LYS A 56 8.40 -8.78 -6.24
CA LYS A 56 8.93 -10.02 -5.66
C LYS A 56 8.28 -11.24 -6.32
N ASP A 57 9.08 -12.30 -6.48
CA ASP A 57 8.64 -13.57 -7.05
C ASP A 57 7.78 -14.34 -6.04
N GLY A 58 6.49 -14.47 -6.33
CA GLY A 58 5.55 -15.29 -5.55
C GLY A 58 4.31 -14.54 -5.06
N PRO A 59 3.34 -15.27 -4.46
CA PRO A 59 2.15 -14.66 -3.89
C PRO A 59 2.51 -13.86 -2.64
N VAL A 60 2.07 -12.61 -2.58
CA VAL A 60 2.15 -11.80 -1.37
C VAL A 60 1.04 -12.26 -0.42
N HIS A 61 1.44 -12.74 0.76
CA HIS A 61 0.49 -13.20 1.76
C HIS A 61 -0.15 -12.02 2.48
N ASP A 62 0.67 -11.28 3.24
CA ASP A 62 0.22 -10.11 3.98
C ASP A 62 1.00 -8.85 3.56
N VAL A 63 0.35 -7.70 3.70
CA VAL A 63 0.93 -6.37 3.50
C VAL A 63 0.43 -5.44 4.58
N ASP A 64 1.34 -5.03 5.46
CA ASP A 64 1.11 -3.87 6.30
C ASP A 64 1.60 -2.61 5.60
N VAL A 65 0.73 -1.60 5.55
CA VAL A 65 1.08 -0.28 5.02
C VAL A 65 0.82 0.78 6.07
N LYS A 66 1.77 1.69 6.25
CA LYS A 66 1.63 2.88 7.09
C LYS A 66 2.00 4.12 6.32
N TRP A 67 1.17 5.15 6.46
CA TRP A 67 1.52 6.49 6.03
C TRP A 67 2.54 7.10 6.99
N SER A 68 3.45 7.90 6.45
CA SER A 68 4.27 8.78 7.27
C SER A 68 3.37 9.79 8.01
N PRO A 69 3.76 10.28 9.19
CA PRO A 69 3.00 11.29 9.92
C PRO A 69 2.79 12.57 9.08
N SER A 70 3.76 12.90 8.22
CA SER A 70 3.69 14.00 7.26
C SER A 70 2.75 13.75 6.07
N GLY A 71 2.33 12.51 5.82
CA GLY A 71 1.50 12.14 4.67
C GLY A 71 2.20 12.21 3.30
N SER A 72 3.53 12.37 3.27
CA SER A 72 4.33 12.56 2.05
C SER A 72 4.90 11.27 1.44
N HIS A 73 4.87 10.18 2.20
CA HIS A 73 5.32 8.85 1.77
C HIS A 73 4.62 7.79 2.61
N PHE A 74 4.69 6.54 2.18
CA PHE A 74 4.21 5.40 2.95
C PHE A 74 5.23 4.27 2.92
N ALA A 75 5.29 3.51 3.99
CA ALA A 75 6.03 2.26 4.04
C ALA A 75 5.08 1.09 3.81
N ALA A 76 5.52 0.10 3.05
CA ALA A 76 4.86 -1.18 2.89
C ALA A 76 5.81 -2.29 3.30
N CYS A 77 5.36 -3.13 4.23
CA CYS A 77 5.97 -4.42 4.55
C CYS A 77 5.13 -5.49 3.88
N TYR A 78 5.73 -6.29 3.00
CA TYR A 78 5.04 -7.33 2.27
C TYR A 78 5.82 -8.64 2.34
N ASP A 79 5.11 -9.73 2.63
CA ASP A 79 5.73 -11.03 2.88
C ASP A 79 5.73 -11.93 1.64
N SER A 80 6.93 -12.42 1.32
CA SER A 80 7.15 -13.67 0.60
C SER A 80 8.45 -14.29 1.15
N MET A 81 8.40 -14.69 2.41
CA MET A 81 9.42 -15.45 3.17
C MET A 81 10.82 -15.46 2.54
N PRO A 82 11.71 -14.53 2.94
CA PRO A 82 11.54 -13.48 3.96
C PRO A 82 10.82 -12.21 3.45
N ALA A 83 10.16 -11.51 4.37
CA ALA A 83 9.47 -10.25 4.08
C ALA A 83 10.42 -9.13 3.62
N LYS A 84 9.90 -8.23 2.79
CA LYS A 84 10.59 -7.05 2.29
C LYS A 84 9.85 -5.80 2.71
N ILE A 85 10.62 -4.74 3.01
CA ILE A 85 10.08 -3.44 3.37
C ILE A 85 10.55 -2.43 2.35
N SER A 86 9.60 -1.70 1.77
CA SER A 86 9.85 -0.64 0.79
C SER A 86 9.13 0.64 1.20
N ILE A 87 9.79 1.78 1.02
CA ILE A 87 9.20 3.10 1.17
C ILE A 87 8.84 3.63 -0.21
N TYR A 88 7.61 4.14 -0.35
CA TYR A 88 7.05 4.67 -1.57
C TYR A 88 6.67 6.14 -1.40
N ASN A 89 6.82 6.92 -2.46
CA ASN A 89 6.31 8.29 -2.50
C ASN A 89 4.79 8.32 -2.81
N VAL A 90 4.20 9.52 -2.82
CA VAL A 90 2.77 9.74 -3.17
C VAL A 90 2.43 9.50 -4.66
N GLN A 91 3.39 9.06 -5.46
CA GLN A 91 3.17 8.62 -6.85
C GLN A 91 3.26 7.09 -6.96
N GLY A 92 3.44 6.39 -5.83
CA GLY A 92 3.58 4.94 -5.83
C GLY A 92 4.93 4.41 -6.29
N THR A 93 5.95 5.27 -6.41
CA THR A 93 7.31 4.88 -6.78
C THR A 93 8.11 4.55 -5.53
N ALA A 94 8.76 3.39 -5.52
CA ALA A 94 9.67 3.00 -4.44
C ALA A 94 10.88 3.94 -4.42
N ILE A 95 11.06 4.67 -3.32
CA ILE A 95 12.19 5.58 -3.11
C ILE A 95 13.30 4.95 -2.27
N TRP A 96 12.97 3.94 -1.47
CA TRP A 96 13.93 3.23 -0.64
C TRP A 96 13.47 1.81 -0.34
N ASN A 97 14.44 0.91 -0.11
CA ASN A 97 14.19 -0.48 0.26
C ASN A 97 15.10 -0.85 1.43
N LEU A 98 14.57 -1.61 2.38
CA LEU A 98 15.38 -2.26 3.39
C LEU A 98 15.74 -3.67 2.93
N ASP A 99 16.83 -4.19 3.48
CA ASP A 99 17.22 -5.58 3.29
C ASP A 99 16.16 -6.53 3.84
N GLU A 100 16.06 -7.68 3.18
CA GLU A 100 15.10 -8.72 3.53
C GLU A 100 15.38 -9.23 4.95
N CYS A 101 14.34 -9.29 5.77
CA CYS A 101 14.46 -9.70 7.15
C CYS A 101 13.09 -10.18 7.66
N ARG A 102 13.10 -10.96 8.73
CA ARG A 102 11.88 -11.49 9.37
C ARG A 102 11.20 -10.37 10.17
N ARG A 103 10.40 -9.54 9.48
CA ARG A 103 9.64 -8.41 10.01
C ARG A 103 8.26 -8.42 9.36
N ASN A 104 7.22 -8.19 10.15
CA ASN A 104 5.83 -8.25 9.66
C ASN A 104 5.11 -6.91 9.75
N GLU A 105 5.63 -5.97 10.54
CA GLU A 105 4.98 -4.71 10.82
C GLU A 105 5.97 -3.56 10.67
N VAL A 106 5.44 -2.40 10.28
CA VAL A 106 6.20 -1.16 10.19
C VAL A 106 5.44 -0.09 10.93
N PHE A 107 6.17 0.78 11.63
CA PHE A 107 5.62 1.94 12.31
C PHE A 107 6.50 3.15 12.05
N PHE A 108 5.87 4.30 11.87
CA PHE A 108 6.55 5.57 11.94
C PHE A 108 6.45 6.09 13.37
N ASN A 109 7.56 6.58 13.91
CA ASN A 109 7.50 7.32 15.16
C ASN A 109 6.75 8.64 14.91
N THR A 110 5.77 8.93 15.76
CA THR A 110 5.13 10.24 15.76
C THR A 110 6.00 11.20 16.59
N PRO A 111 6.18 12.46 16.15
CA PRO A 111 6.82 13.48 16.98
C PRO A 111 6.10 13.69 18.31
#